data_AF-A0A6L2Q023-F1
#
_entry.id   AF-A0A6L2Q023-F1
#
_cell.length_a   1.000
_cell.length_b   1.000
_cell.length_c   1.000
_cell.angle_alpha   90.00
_cell.angle_beta   90.00
_cell.angle_gamma   90.00
#
_symmetry.space_group_name_H-M   'P 1'
#
loop_
_entity.id
_entity.type
_entity.pdbx_description
1 polymer ?
#
loop_
_entity_poly.entity_id
_entity_poly.type
_entity_poly.pdbx_seq_one_letter_code
_entity_poly.pdbx_strand_id
1 'polypeptide(L)' 'MKIILQSRVCVTTCWHAWPPLFFPAMNTHMWEHPVTATHIATPQIWDYMEVPYIIRTLVCGERGLGAMA' A
#
# COMPACT_ATOMS: atom_id res chain seq x y z
N MET A 1 16.94 19.78 16.59
CA MET A 1 17.70 18.52 16.70
C MET A 1 17.62 17.82 15.35
N LYS A 2 18.67 17.97 14.52
CA LYS A 2 18.69 17.54 13.12
C LYS A 2 19.49 16.24 13.09
N ILE A 3 18.81 15.10 13.21
CA ILE A 3 19.44 13.79 12.99
C ILE A 3 19.13 13.41 11.55
N ILE A 4 20.02 13.78 10.64
CA ILE A 4 20.11 13.14 9.33
C ILE A 4 21.50 12.51 9.30
N LEU A 5 21.63 11.35 9.95
CA LEU A 5 22.77 10.47 9.78
C LEU A 5 22.52 9.65 8.51
N GLN A 6 23.44 9.76 7.54
CA GLN A 6 23.48 8.97 6.31
C GLN A 6 23.60 7.47 6.61
N SER A 7 22.46 6.85 6.85
CA SER A 7 22.15 5.45 6.56
C SER A 7 20.95 5.50 5.61
N ARG A 8 20.68 4.49 4.79
CA ARG A 8 19.56 4.54 3.82
C ARG A 8 18.23 4.64 4.56
N VAL A 9 17.78 5.85 4.83
CA VAL A 9 16.50 6.10 5.50
C VAL A 9 15.40 5.89 4.47
N CYS A 10 14.54 4.90 4.69
CA CYS A 10 13.41 4.66 3.81
C CYS A 10 12.43 5.83 3.93
N VAL A 11 12.05 6.45 2.81
CA VAL A 11 11.18 7.64 2.79
C VAL A 11 9.86 7.37 3.53
N THR A 12 9.35 6.14 3.44
CA THR A 12 8.15 5.72 4.16
C THR A 12 8.30 5.81 5.68
N THR A 13 9.50 5.56 6.22
CA THR A 13 9.76 5.56 7.67
C THR A 13 10.04 6.93 8.28
N CYS A 14 10.20 7.98 7.47
CA CYS A 14 10.56 9.32 7.95
C CYS A 14 9.62 10.43 7.46
N TRP A 15 8.42 10.05 7.04
CA TRP A 15 7.37 11.01 6.69
C TRP A 15 6.80 11.66 7.95
N HIS A 16 6.99 12.99 8.11
CA HIS A 16 6.56 13.74 9.31
C HIS A 16 5.42 14.73 9.06
N ALA A 17 5.15 15.07 7.80
CA ALA A 17 4.28 16.19 7.46
C ALA A 17 2.79 15.81 7.31
N TRP A 18 2.49 14.61 6.81
CA TRP A 18 1.14 14.13 6.49
C TRP A 18 1.12 12.59 6.58
N PRO A 19 -0.03 11.97 6.92
CA PRO A 19 -0.14 10.51 6.90
C PRO A 19 0.17 9.99 5.49
N PRO A 20 1.09 9.03 5.34
CA PRO A 20 1.42 8.46 4.04
C PRO A 20 0.22 7.72 3.44
N LEU A 21 0.00 7.94 2.14
CA LEU A 21 -1.02 7.26 1.36
C LEU A 21 -0.43 6.02 0.69
N PHE A 22 -1.17 4.92 0.68
CA PHE A 22 -0.81 3.75 -0.12
C PHE A 22 -1.96 3.31 -1.02
N PHE A 23 -1.59 2.85 -2.21
CA PHE A 23 -2.49 2.45 -3.28
C PHE A 23 -2.17 0.99 -3.62
N PRO A 24 -2.92 0.02 -3.08
CA PRO A 24 -2.66 -1.37 -3.37
C PRO A 24 -3.14 -1.69 -4.79
N ALA A 25 -2.22 -2.07 -5.67
CA ALA A 25 -2.50 -2.46 -7.05
C ALA A 25 -1.85 -3.82 -7.33
N MET A 26 -2.68 -4.86 -7.43
CA MET A 26 -2.21 -6.25 -7.56
C MET A 26 -3.26 -7.14 -8.23
N ASN A 27 -2.88 -8.32 -8.70
CA ASN A 27 -3.82 -9.25 -9.32
C ASN A 27 -4.82 -9.84 -8.32
N THR A 28 -5.98 -10.32 -8.80
CA THR A 28 -7.04 -10.91 -7.95
C THR A 28 -6.53 -12.04 -7.06
N HIS A 29 -5.74 -12.97 -7.62
CA HIS A 29 -5.15 -14.06 -6.83
C HIS A 29 -4.16 -13.58 -5.74
N MET A 30 -3.49 -12.45 -5.95
CA MET A 30 -2.65 -11.85 -4.91
C MET A 30 -3.51 -11.21 -3.84
N TRP A 31 -4.64 -10.61 -4.22
CA TRP A 31 -5.59 -10.00 -3.30
C TRP A 31 -6.21 -11.03 -2.35
N GLU A 32 -6.57 -12.21 -2.87
CA GLU A 32 -7.18 -13.30 -2.11
C GLU A 32 -6.21 -14.02 -1.16
N HIS A 33 -4.90 -13.80 -1.31
CA HIS A 33 -3.91 -14.47 -0.48
C HIS A 33 -3.98 -13.96 0.97
N PRO A 34 -4.01 -14.85 1.99
CA PRO A 34 -4.23 -14.46 3.39
C PRO A 34 -3.17 -13.52 3.94
N VAL A 35 -1.93 -13.59 3.43
CA VAL A 35 -0.83 -12.69 3.83
C VAL A 35 -1.09 -11.25 3.37
N THR A 36 -1.77 -11.06 2.25
CA THR A 36 -2.07 -9.72 1.71
C THR A 36 -2.97 -8.94 2.65
N ALA A 37 -3.95 -9.59 3.27
CA ALA A 37 -4.81 -8.98 4.28
C ALA A 37 -3.99 -8.46 5.48
N THR A 38 -3.01 -9.23 5.94
CA THR A 38 -2.10 -8.82 7.02
C THR A 38 -1.23 -7.64 6.60
N HIS A 39 -0.73 -7.64 5.36
CA HIS A 39 0.08 -6.54 4.82
C HIS A 39 -0.71 -5.25 4.59
N ILE A 40 -2.01 -5.32 4.34
CA ILE A 40 -2.88 -4.14 4.23
C ILE A 40 -3.27 -3.61 5.62
N ALA A 41 -3.51 -4.50 6.59
CA ALA A 41 -3.85 -4.10 7.95
C ALA A 41 -2.69 -3.44 8.70
N THR A 42 -1.44 -3.85 8.43
CA THR A 42 -0.26 -3.34 9.15
C THR A 42 -0.05 -1.83 8.96
N PRO A 43 -0.07 -1.28 7.73
CA PRO A 43 -0.03 0.17 7.50
C PRO A 43 -1.22 0.93 8.12
N GLN A 44 -2.42 0.35 8.10
CA GLN A 44 -3.60 0.99 8.71
C GLN A 44 -3.41 1.18 10.23
N ILE A 45 -2.73 0.25 10.91
CA ILE A 45 -2.38 0.38 12.34
C ILE A 45 -1.36 1.51 12.57
N TRP A 46 -0.54 1.83 11.57
CA TRP A 46 0.48 2.88 11.61
C TRP A 46 -0.02 4.25 11.12
N ASP A 47 -1.34 4.46 11.04
CA ASP A 47 -1.99 5.67 10.53
C ASP A 47 -1.68 5.97 9.04
N TYR A 48 -1.38 4.94 8.24
CA TYR A 48 -1.31 5.09 6.78
C TYR A 48 -2.73 5.10 6.24
N MET A 49 -2.99 6.00 5.28
CA MET A 49 -4.30 6.09 4.66
C MET A 49 -4.36 5.24 3.39
N GLU A 50 -5.26 4.26 3.37
CA GLU A 50 -5.51 3.43 2.21
C GLU A 50 -6.41 4.18 1.21
N VAL A 51 -6.03 4.14 -0.07
CA VAL A 51 -6.93 4.54 -1.15
C VAL A 51 -7.65 3.30 -1.69
N PRO A 52 -9.00 3.28 -1.73
CA PRO A 52 -9.75 2.10 -2.15
C PRO A 52 -9.43 1.73 -3.59
N TYR A 53 -9.30 0.45 -3.87
CA TYR A 53 -9.10 -0.09 -5.22
C TYR A 53 -10.38 0.04 -6.07
N ILE A 54 -10.24 -0.04 -7.39
CA ILE A 54 -11.36 -0.12 -8.34
C ILE A 54 -11.44 -1.53 -8.93
N ILE A 55 -12.65 -2.04 -9.12
CA ILE A 55 -12.88 -3.27 -9.89
C ILE A 55 -12.80 -2.94 -11.38
N ARG A 56 -11.75 -3.42 -12.06
CA ARG A 56 -11.63 -3.35 -13.53
C ARG A 56 -11.15 -4.67 -14.09
N THR A 57 -11.31 -4.83 -15.40
CA THR A 57 -10.68 -5.92 -16.14
C THR A 57 -9.18 -5.68 -16.13
N LEU A 58 -8.45 -6.56 -15.47
CA LEU A 58 -6.99 -6.54 -15.39
C LEU A 58 -6.39 -7.04 -16.70
N VAL A 59 -5.08 -6.87 -16.88
CA VAL A 59 -4.35 -7.35 -18.08
C VAL A 59 -4.50 -8.87 -18.26
N CYS A 60 -4.72 -9.62 -17.18
CA CYS A 60 -5.00 -11.06 -17.23
C CYS A 60 -6.39 -11.42 -17.77
N GLY A 61 -7.26 -10.45 -18.07
CA GLY A 61 -8.62 -10.67 -18.58
C GLY A 61 -9.67 -10.91 -17.49
N GLU A 62 -9.26 -11.01 -16.23
CA GLU A 62 -10.17 -11.17 -15.09
C GLU A 62 -10.64 -9.83 -14.54
N ARG A 63 -11.88 -9.78 -14.04
CA ARG A 63 -12.38 -8.65 -13.28
C ARG A 63 -11.95 -8.81 -11.82
N GLY A 64 -10.97 -8.02 -11.40
CA GLY A 64 -10.34 -8.14 -10.08
C GLY A 64 -10.39 -6.85 -9.26
N LEU A 65 -10.24 -7.01 -7.95
CA LEU A 65 -10.18 -5.94 -6.92
C LEU A 65 -8.81 -5.24 -6.88
N GLY A 66 -8.17 -5.12 -8.04
CA GLY A 66 -6.73 -4.89 -8.15
C GLY A 66 -6.32 -3.67 -8.97
N ALA A 67 -7.29 -3.00 -9.60
CA ALA A 67 -6.99 -1.86 -10.43
C ALA A 67 -6.81 -0.63 -9.54
N MET A 68 -5.70 0.08 -9.77
CA MET A 68 -5.41 1.35 -9.13
C MET A 68 -6.55 2.34 -9.39
N ALA A 69 -6.96 3.06 -8.34
CA ALA A 69 -7.98 4.10 -8.41
C ALA A 69 -7.48 5.41 -8.99
#